data_AF-A0A1G6UGM6-F1
#
_entry.id   AF-A0A1G6UGM6-F1
#
_cell.length_a   1.000
_cell.length_b   1.000
_cell.length_c   1.000
_cell.angle_alpha   90.00
_cell.angle_beta   90.00
_cell.angle_gamma   90.00
#
_symmetry.space_group_name_H-M   'P 1'
#
loop_
_entity.id
_entity.type
_entity.pdbx_description
1 polymer ?
#
loop_
_entity_poly.entity_id
_entity_poly.type
_entity_poly.pdbx_seq_one_letter_code
_entity_poly.pdbx_strand_id
1 'polypeptide(L)'
;MSGTALGTPCFFQTSPTAMDMVADWIAAVSTKGLSASISRAPLHSHLTTINGIMKIEKIFKQNANSEAMLPTKAVSRLPLNPEALSEWTESTDLSQFLHDLYEGTGYGDVVSYRLEEGKEKFSAYAEIFHQAALEARPAPASVSKNIHIPNFAKDSHFGSVAKHMIAWENVIGNILSENGQFSISHILETETDLSSSIHLAAHLYYRQAFQVLRGFIESFVLPVHFCTNIDDLRKWKANSFHIPALRGKSGLLAKMVTSGTLPAALADSVSSVYGVLNGYIHGAEDAFNNGGIHSGNWSGFVYQQTKFERWTDIFSEVVRLGINVLKINLDMWDVARATLGVLCNVCHSQNLEQNSEIIAETNVIKYSCRECNSSFHCSTEGDYLTVTSIEIDE
;
A
#
# COMPACT_ATOMS: atom_id res chain seq x y z
N MET A 1 -38.27 17.90 -48.47
CA MET A 1 -38.95 16.82 -47.71
C MET A 1 -38.05 15.60 -47.72
N SER A 2 -37.89 14.98 -46.53
CA SER A 2 -37.11 13.76 -46.19
C SER A 2 -35.62 13.75 -46.59
N GLY A 3 -34.64 13.58 -45.71
CA GLY A 3 -34.64 12.91 -44.41
C GLY A 3 -33.59 11.81 -44.47
N THR A 4 -32.42 12.03 -43.88
CA THR A 4 -31.45 10.97 -43.57
C THR A 4 -30.91 11.20 -42.17
N ALA A 5 -30.98 10.12 -41.40
CA ALA A 5 -30.88 10.08 -39.96
C ALA A 5 -29.48 10.43 -39.45
N LEU A 6 -29.47 11.22 -38.37
CA LEU A 6 -28.33 11.42 -37.50
C LEU A 6 -27.96 10.08 -36.85
N GLY A 7 -26.67 9.76 -36.91
CA GLY A 7 -26.07 8.59 -36.31
C GLY A 7 -26.28 8.55 -34.80
N THR A 8 -26.54 7.33 -34.33
CA THR A 8 -26.64 6.90 -32.94
C THR A 8 -25.43 7.36 -32.12
N PRO A 9 -25.60 7.91 -30.91
CA PRO A 9 -24.47 8.17 -30.03
C PRO A 9 -23.92 6.83 -29.52
N CYS A 10 -22.59 6.68 -29.59
CA CYS A 10 -21.88 5.59 -28.92
C CYS A 10 -22.14 5.69 -27.41
N PHE A 11 -22.86 4.70 -26.89
CA PHE A 11 -22.96 4.48 -25.45
C PHE A 11 -21.57 4.13 -24.92
N PHE A 12 -20.98 5.02 -24.12
CA PHE A 12 -19.93 4.63 -23.18
C PHE A 12 -20.53 3.61 -22.23
N GLN A 13 -20.07 2.36 -22.30
CA GLN A 13 -20.23 1.43 -21.20
C GLN A 13 -19.51 2.06 -20.00
N THR A 14 -20.27 2.40 -18.97
CA THR A 14 -19.75 2.90 -17.71
C THR A 14 -18.85 1.82 -17.13
N SER A 15 -17.54 2.10 -17.08
CA SER A 15 -16.61 1.35 -16.24
C SER A 15 -17.11 1.42 -14.78
N PRO A 16 -16.78 0.43 -13.93
CA PRO A 16 -17.04 0.52 -12.50
C PRO A 16 -16.57 1.89 -11.98
N THR A 17 -17.39 2.54 -11.15
CA THR A 17 -16.99 3.84 -10.61
C THR A 17 -15.85 3.60 -9.61
N ALA A 18 -14.94 4.57 -9.46
CA ALA A 18 -13.84 4.46 -8.49
C ALA A 18 -14.32 4.15 -7.05
N MET A 19 -15.58 4.49 -6.73
CA MET A 19 -16.22 4.16 -5.45
C MET A 19 -16.60 2.67 -5.32
N ASP A 20 -17.01 2.02 -6.41
CA ASP A 20 -17.32 0.59 -6.44
C ASP A 20 -16.03 -0.24 -6.25
N MET A 21 -14.93 0.19 -6.88
CA MET A 21 -13.62 -0.44 -6.71
C MET A 21 -13.05 -0.28 -5.29
N VAL A 22 -13.28 0.86 -4.64
CA VAL A 22 -12.86 1.10 -3.24
C VAL A 22 -13.72 0.29 -2.26
N ALA A 23 -15.03 0.15 -2.51
CA ALA A 23 -15.90 -0.68 -1.68
C ALA A 23 -15.58 -2.18 -1.82
N ASP A 24 -15.35 -2.65 -3.04
CA ASP A 24 -14.91 -4.03 -3.31
C ASP A 24 -13.51 -4.30 -2.75
N TRP A 25 -12.62 -3.30 -2.77
CA TRP A 25 -11.27 -3.41 -2.18
C TRP A 25 -11.31 -3.37 -0.64
N ILE A 26 -12.11 -2.52 0.00
CA ILE A 26 -12.31 -2.56 1.46
C ILE A 26 -12.93 -3.89 1.88
N ALA A 27 -13.89 -4.41 1.11
CA ALA A 27 -14.45 -5.74 1.31
C ALA A 27 -13.42 -6.85 1.09
N ALA A 28 -12.53 -6.72 0.10
CA ALA A 28 -11.43 -7.64 -0.19
C ALA A 28 -10.31 -7.60 0.87
N VAL A 29 -9.97 -6.43 1.41
CA VAL A 29 -9.01 -6.26 2.51
C VAL A 29 -9.58 -6.83 3.81
N SER A 30 -10.87 -6.57 4.08
CA SER A 30 -11.60 -7.16 5.20
C SER A 30 -11.71 -8.69 5.08
N THR A 31 -12.02 -9.22 3.90
CA THR A 31 -12.10 -10.67 3.65
C THR A 31 -10.73 -11.36 3.55
N LYS A 32 -9.67 -10.70 3.06
CA LYS A 32 -8.28 -11.19 3.09
C LYS A 32 -7.73 -11.23 4.52
N GLY A 33 -8.10 -10.27 5.38
CA GLY A 33 -7.80 -10.32 6.82
C GLY A 33 -8.59 -11.41 7.57
N LEU A 34 -9.88 -11.58 7.24
CA LEU A 34 -10.74 -12.62 7.81
C LEU A 34 -10.33 -14.04 7.38
N SER A 35 -9.98 -14.27 6.12
CA SER A 35 -9.54 -15.60 5.65
C SER A 35 -8.18 -16.01 6.22
N ALA A 36 -7.29 -15.05 6.47
CA ALA A 36 -6.03 -15.27 7.16
C ALA A 36 -6.28 -15.77 8.59
N SER A 37 -7.10 -15.07 9.39
CA SER A 37 -7.35 -15.38 10.81
C SER A 37 -7.88 -16.79 11.12
N ILE A 38 -8.42 -17.51 10.13
CA ILE A 38 -8.97 -18.88 10.28
C ILE A 38 -7.87 -19.96 10.40
N SER A 39 -6.62 -19.66 10.02
CA SER A 39 -5.49 -20.61 10.11
C SER A 39 -4.85 -20.72 11.50
N ARG A 40 -5.16 -19.81 12.43
CA ARG A 40 -4.66 -19.86 13.81
C ARG A 40 -5.54 -20.74 14.70
N ALA A 41 -4.94 -21.40 15.68
CA ALA A 41 -5.71 -22.01 16.76
C ALA A 41 -6.36 -20.89 17.59
N PRO A 42 -7.68 -20.92 17.83
CA PRO A 42 -8.33 -19.93 18.67
C PRO A 42 -7.81 -20.03 20.11
N LEU A 43 -7.65 -18.89 20.78
CA LEU A 43 -7.40 -18.82 22.23
C LEU A 43 -8.56 -19.45 23.00
N HIS A 44 -9.77 -19.12 22.58
CA HIS A 44 -11.02 -19.62 23.15
C HIS A 44 -12.06 -19.81 22.05
N SER A 45 -12.87 -20.85 22.20
CA SER A 45 -14.09 -21.06 21.42
C SER A 45 -15.27 -21.12 22.39
N HIS A 46 -16.20 -20.19 22.25
CA HIS A 46 -17.42 -20.14 23.05
C HIS A 46 -18.64 -20.49 22.19
N LEU A 47 -19.56 -21.27 22.75
CA LEU A 47 -20.82 -21.65 22.12
C LEU A 47 -21.97 -20.99 22.89
N THR A 48 -22.75 -20.17 22.22
CA THR A 48 -23.90 -19.46 22.81
C THR A 48 -25.12 -19.71 21.95
N THR A 49 -26.22 -20.16 22.54
CA THR A 49 -27.51 -20.28 21.83
C THR A 49 -28.40 -19.09 22.16
N ILE A 50 -28.78 -18.31 21.14
CA ILE A 50 -29.68 -17.16 21.29
C ILE A 50 -30.85 -17.36 20.34
N ASN A 51 -32.08 -17.44 20.88
CA ASN A 51 -33.32 -17.61 20.09
C ASN A 51 -33.30 -18.83 19.12
N GLY A 52 -32.60 -19.91 19.46
CA GLY A 52 -32.48 -21.10 18.62
C GLY A 52 -31.34 -21.05 17.58
N ILE A 53 -30.64 -19.93 17.47
CA ILE A 53 -29.45 -19.79 16.63
C ILE A 53 -28.23 -20.14 17.47
N MET A 54 -27.42 -21.09 16.99
CA MET A 54 -26.16 -21.45 17.64
C MET A 54 -25.05 -20.53 17.15
N LYS A 55 -24.49 -19.72 18.05
CA LYS A 55 -23.40 -18.80 17.78
C LYS A 55 -22.10 -19.36 18.34
N ILE A 56 -21.12 -19.62 17.47
CA ILE A 56 -19.77 -19.99 17.85
C ILE A 56 -18.89 -18.76 17.76
N GLU A 57 -18.38 -18.29 18.90
CA GLU A 57 -17.44 -17.19 18.96
C GLU A 57 -16.02 -17.74 19.13
N LYS A 58 -15.14 -17.43 18.17
CA LYS A 58 -13.71 -17.75 18.22
C LYS A 58 -12.93 -16.48 18.52
N ILE A 59 -12.04 -16.55 19.49
CA ILE A 59 -11.20 -15.43 19.92
C ILE A 59 -9.76 -15.74 19.52
N PHE A 60 -9.10 -14.78 18.86
CA PHE A 60 -7.71 -14.89 18.42
C PHE A 60 -6.89 -13.76 19.01
N LYS A 61 -5.70 -14.09 19.54
CA LYS A 61 -4.72 -13.07 19.94
C LYS A 61 -4.12 -12.46 18.69
N GLN A 62 -4.11 -11.14 18.60
CA GLN A 62 -3.31 -10.47 17.58
C GLN A 62 -1.88 -10.36 18.11
N ASN A 63 -0.90 -10.81 17.32
CA ASN A 63 0.50 -10.64 17.66
C ASN A 63 0.86 -9.20 17.29
N ALA A 64 0.54 -8.30 18.20
CA ALA A 64 0.60 -6.87 17.95
C ALA A 64 2.04 -6.33 17.82
N ASN A 65 3.10 -7.13 17.93
CA ASN A 65 4.46 -6.61 17.84
C ASN A 65 4.91 -6.40 16.38
N SER A 66 5.72 -5.38 16.19
CA SER A 66 6.34 -4.96 14.94
C SER A 66 7.15 -6.04 14.25
N GLU A 67 7.78 -6.96 15.00
CA GLU A 67 8.56 -8.05 14.42
C GLU A 67 7.67 -9.14 13.81
N ALA A 68 6.47 -9.37 14.33
CA ALA A 68 5.49 -10.27 13.71
C ALA A 68 4.82 -9.66 12.46
N MET A 69 4.67 -8.33 12.43
CA MET A 69 4.03 -7.60 11.32
C MET A 69 4.98 -7.38 10.15
N LEU A 70 6.21 -6.99 10.45
CA LEU A 70 7.25 -6.75 9.48
C LEU A 70 8.59 -7.21 10.07
N PRO A 71 8.93 -8.50 9.91
CA PRO A 71 10.15 -9.05 10.44
C PRO A 71 11.38 -8.38 9.86
N THR A 72 12.38 -8.12 10.70
CA THR A 72 13.68 -7.55 10.29
C THR A 72 14.35 -8.45 9.24
N LYS A 73 14.15 -9.76 9.35
CA LYS A 73 14.63 -10.75 8.38
C LYS A 73 14.06 -10.52 6.98
N ALA A 74 12.76 -10.25 6.86
CA ALA A 74 12.13 -9.90 5.57
C ALA A 74 12.68 -8.56 5.04
N VAL A 75 12.79 -7.53 5.88
CA VAL A 75 13.36 -6.24 5.47
C VAL A 75 14.79 -6.38 4.94
N SER A 76 15.58 -7.29 5.52
CA SER A 76 16.96 -7.56 5.08
C SER A 76 17.10 -8.17 3.68
N ARG A 77 16.00 -8.65 3.08
CA ARG A 77 15.97 -9.13 1.69
C ARG A 77 15.91 -8.01 0.66
N LEU A 78 15.67 -6.78 1.09
CA LEU A 78 15.58 -5.62 0.20
C LEU A 78 16.98 -5.05 -0.11
N PRO A 79 17.26 -4.59 -1.35
CA PRO A 79 16.36 -4.54 -2.52
C PRO A 79 16.13 -5.91 -3.17
N LEU A 80 14.96 -6.09 -3.80
CA LEU A 80 14.69 -7.24 -4.66
C LEU A 80 15.33 -7.02 -6.04
N ASN A 81 15.90 -8.08 -6.62
CA ASN A 81 16.60 -8.03 -7.89
C ASN A 81 15.61 -7.95 -9.08
N PRO A 82 15.93 -7.17 -10.12
CA PRO A 82 15.17 -7.17 -11.36
C PRO A 82 15.22 -8.54 -12.05
N GLU A 83 14.06 -9.15 -12.26
CA GLU A 83 13.91 -10.45 -12.95
C GLU A 83 12.56 -10.45 -13.68
N ALA A 84 12.50 -11.03 -14.88
CA ALA A 84 11.25 -11.08 -15.64
C ALA A 84 10.20 -11.97 -14.98
N LEU A 85 8.91 -11.71 -15.19
CA LEU A 85 7.82 -12.52 -14.61
C LEU A 85 7.95 -14.01 -14.96
N SER A 86 8.41 -14.32 -16.18
CA SER A 86 8.60 -15.70 -16.64
C SER A 86 9.71 -16.46 -15.90
N GLU A 87 10.62 -15.74 -15.24
CA GLU A 87 11.78 -16.31 -14.54
C GLU A 87 11.50 -16.53 -13.05
N TRP A 88 10.34 -16.08 -12.55
CA TRP A 88 10.00 -16.23 -11.14
C TRP A 88 9.73 -17.67 -10.77
N THR A 89 10.35 -18.10 -9.68
CA THR A 89 10.22 -19.42 -9.07
C THR A 89 10.03 -19.27 -7.56
N GLU A 90 9.78 -20.38 -6.87
CA GLU A 90 9.74 -20.42 -5.39
C GLU A 90 11.10 -20.05 -4.74
N SER A 91 12.18 -20.03 -5.52
CA SER A 91 13.51 -19.63 -5.05
C SER A 91 13.82 -18.14 -5.25
N THR A 92 12.97 -17.41 -5.98
CA THR A 92 13.13 -15.98 -6.24
C THR A 92 13.14 -15.18 -4.93
N ASP A 93 13.90 -14.09 -4.89
CA ASP A 93 14.01 -13.23 -3.70
C ASP A 93 12.68 -12.68 -3.18
N LEU A 94 11.69 -12.41 -4.04
CA LEU A 94 10.32 -12.09 -3.63
C LEU A 94 9.68 -13.25 -2.84
N SER A 95 9.84 -14.49 -3.29
CA SER A 95 9.32 -15.66 -2.57
C SER A 95 9.99 -15.81 -1.21
N GLN A 96 11.31 -15.63 -1.14
CA GLN A 96 12.06 -15.63 0.12
C GLN A 96 11.63 -14.49 1.05
N PHE A 97 11.39 -13.30 0.51
CA PHE A 97 10.86 -12.15 1.25
C PHE A 97 9.49 -12.47 1.84
N LEU A 98 8.55 -13.01 1.05
CA LEU A 98 7.22 -13.40 1.51
C LEU A 98 7.28 -14.50 2.56
N HIS A 99 8.17 -15.48 2.38
CA HIS A 99 8.37 -16.55 3.34
C HIS A 99 8.89 -16.02 4.69
N ASP A 100 9.85 -15.08 4.66
CA ASP A 100 10.34 -14.43 5.88
C ASP A 100 9.30 -13.49 6.48
N LEU A 101 8.44 -12.86 5.67
CA LEU A 101 7.36 -11.97 6.14
C LEU A 101 6.27 -12.73 6.91
N TYR A 102 5.91 -13.92 6.42
CA TYR A 102 4.84 -14.75 7.01
C TYR A 102 5.37 -15.81 7.99
N GLU A 103 6.68 -15.91 8.20
CA GLU A 103 7.28 -16.86 9.14
C GLU A 103 6.69 -16.69 10.56
N GLY A 104 6.18 -17.76 11.14
CA GLY A 104 5.60 -17.74 12.49
C GLY A 104 4.24 -17.04 12.64
N THR A 105 3.69 -16.47 11.56
CA THR A 105 2.36 -15.82 11.58
C THR A 105 1.20 -16.81 11.46
N GLY A 106 1.47 -18.07 11.11
CA GLY A 106 0.46 -19.05 10.73
C GLY A 106 0.05 -18.98 9.25
N TYR A 107 0.62 -18.04 8.49
CA TYR A 107 0.33 -17.80 7.07
C TYR A 107 1.43 -18.30 6.11
N GLY A 108 2.35 -19.16 6.56
CA GLY A 108 3.44 -19.67 5.71
C GLY A 108 2.94 -20.36 4.43
N ASP A 109 1.81 -21.05 4.51
CA ASP A 109 1.23 -21.81 3.40
C ASP A 109 0.65 -20.90 2.30
N VAL A 110 0.47 -19.59 2.54
CA VAL A 110 -0.06 -18.67 1.52
C VAL A 110 1.03 -18.10 0.61
N VAL A 111 2.32 -18.33 0.88
CA VAL A 111 3.43 -17.72 0.13
C VAL A 111 3.34 -18.05 -1.37
N SER A 112 3.21 -19.34 -1.72
CA SER A 112 3.10 -19.76 -3.13
C SER A 112 1.82 -19.20 -3.78
N TYR A 113 0.71 -19.15 -3.04
CA TYR A 113 -0.54 -18.54 -3.54
C TYR A 113 -0.37 -17.04 -3.81
N ARG A 114 0.27 -16.28 -2.91
CA ARG A 114 0.52 -14.84 -3.07
C ARG A 114 1.45 -14.54 -4.24
N LEU A 115 2.46 -15.38 -4.44
CA LEU A 115 3.37 -15.26 -5.57
C LEU A 115 2.63 -15.45 -6.91
N GLU A 116 1.79 -16.49 -7.01
CA GLU A 116 1.01 -16.77 -8.22
C GLU A 116 -0.08 -15.72 -8.47
N GLU A 117 -0.82 -15.29 -7.43
CA GLU A 117 -1.81 -14.20 -7.51
C GLU A 117 -1.15 -12.92 -8.05
N GLY A 118 0.02 -12.57 -7.51
CA GLY A 118 0.78 -11.41 -7.96
C GLY A 118 1.28 -11.55 -9.40
N LYS A 119 1.74 -12.74 -9.80
CA LYS A 119 2.20 -13.04 -11.15
C LYS A 119 1.06 -12.94 -12.17
N GLU A 120 -0.13 -13.46 -11.85
CA GLU A 120 -1.33 -13.33 -12.69
C GLU A 120 -1.73 -11.86 -12.86
N LYS A 121 -1.81 -11.12 -11.75
CA LYS A 121 -2.11 -9.68 -11.77
C LYS A 121 -1.15 -8.90 -12.66
N PHE A 122 0.16 -9.12 -12.53
CA PHE A 122 1.15 -8.40 -13.33
C PHE A 122 1.28 -8.92 -14.75
N SER A 123 0.89 -10.16 -15.04
CA SER A 123 0.71 -10.63 -16.42
C SER A 123 -0.42 -9.86 -17.11
N ALA A 124 -1.54 -9.61 -16.41
CA ALA A 124 -2.61 -8.76 -16.94
C ALA A 124 -2.14 -7.31 -17.17
N TYR A 125 -1.36 -6.73 -16.25
CA TYR A 125 -0.78 -5.40 -16.47
C TYR A 125 0.22 -5.38 -17.64
N ALA A 126 1.02 -6.43 -17.84
CA ALA A 126 1.95 -6.49 -18.96
C ALA A 126 1.21 -6.34 -20.30
N GLU A 127 0.01 -6.95 -20.42
CA GLU A 127 -0.83 -6.79 -21.61
C GLU A 127 -1.42 -5.38 -21.74
N ILE A 128 -1.83 -4.74 -20.63
CA ILE A 128 -2.29 -3.34 -20.66
C ILE A 128 -1.16 -2.42 -21.15
N PHE A 129 0.05 -2.57 -20.62
CA PHE A 129 1.23 -1.82 -21.07
C PHE A 129 1.53 -2.07 -22.56
N HIS A 130 1.46 -3.33 -23.00
CA HIS A 130 1.67 -3.70 -24.40
C HIS A 130 0.64 -3.06 -25.32
N GLN A 131 -0.64 -3.16 -24.96
CA GLN A 131 -1.74 -2.63 -25.76
C GLN A 131 -1.68 -1.11 -25.88
N ALA A 132 -1.48 -0.39 -24.76
CA ALA A 132 -1.35 1.07 -24.77
C ALA A 132 -0.14 1.53 -25.61
N ALA A 133 0.98 0.82 -25.52
CA ALA A 133 2.17 1.11 -26.31
C ALA A 133 1.92 0.88 -27.83
N LEU A 134 1.17 -0.15 -28.20
CA LEU A 134 0.81 -0.45 -29.60
C LEU A 134 -0.17 0.57 -30.19
N GLU A 135 -1.16 0.99 -29.39
CA GLU A 135 -2.16 1.97 -29.81
C GLU A 135 -1.59 3.37 -30.00
N ALA A 136 -0.53 3.69 -29.26
CA ALA A 136 0.17 4.95 -29.32
C ALA A 136 0.94 5.10 -30.65
N ARG A 137 0.37 5.87 -31.57
CA ARG A 137 0.99 6.15 -32.89
C ARG A 137 1.90 7.37 -32.82
N PRO A 138 3.12 7.29 -33.40
CA PRO A 138 3.96 8.47 -33.56
C PRO A 138 3.23 9.59 -34.30
N ALA A 139 3.33 10.82 -33.78
CA ALA A 139 2.78 11.98 -34.45
C ALA A 139 3.46 12.23 -35.82
N PRO A 140 2.81 12.93 -36.77
CA PRO A 140 3.42 13.25 -38.07
C PRO A 140 4.77 13.96 -37.95
N ALA A 141 4.92 14.86 -36.97
CA ALA A 141 6.16 15.58 -36.69
C ALA A 141 7.13 14.83 -35.75
N SER A 142 6.81 13.60 -35.33
CA SER A 142 7.68 12.81 -34.45
C SER A 142 9.00 12.44 -35.14
N VAL A 143 10.12 12.56 -34.42
CA VAL A 143 11.42 12.05 -34.88
C VAL A 143 11.49 10.52 -34.90
N SER A 144 10.70 9.86 -34.05
CA SER A 144 10.71 8.42 -33.86
C SER A 144 9.57 7.80 -34.66
N LYS A 145 9.87 7.26 -35.84
CA LYS A 145 8.85 6.63 -36.71
C LYS A 145 8.59 5.16 -36.38
N ASN A 146 9.59 4.47 -35.87
CA ASN A 146 9.51 3.08 -35.46
C ASN A 146 9.78 3.00 -33.96
N ILE A 147 8.79 2.56 -33.19
CA ILE A 147 8.90 2.40 -31.74
C ILE A 147 9.08 0.91 -31.46
N HIS A 148 10.17 0.56 -30.78
CA HIS A 148 10.35 -0.80 -30.27
C HIS A 148 9.56 -0.94 -28.97
N ILE A 149 8.59 -1.85 -28.98
CA ILE A 149 7.77 -2.16 -27.80
C ILE A 149 8.26 -3.52 -27.28
N PRO A 150 8.77 -3.58 -26.04
CA PRO A 150 9.21 -4.85 -25.48
C PRO A 150 8.03 -5.77 -25.17
N ASN A 151 8.32 -7.05 -24.96
CA ASN A 151 7.40 -7.92 -24.26
C ASN A 151 7.56 -7.66 -22.75
N PHE A 152 6.64 -6.91 -22.17
CA PHE A 152 6.71 -6.50 -20.76
C PHE A 152 6.77 -7.67 -19.77
N ALA A 153 6.13 -8.82 -20.08
CA ALA A 153 6.21 -10.00 -19.22
C ALA A 153 7.62 -10.64 -19.19
N LYS A 154 8.44 -10.37 -20.21
CA LYS A 154 9.83 -10.81 -20.34
C LYS A 154 10.84 -9.71 -20.00
N ASP A 155 10.37 -8.55 -19.55
CA ASP A 155 11.20 -7.41 -19.21
C ASP A 155 11.53 -7.40 -17.71
N SER A 156 12.82 -7.33 -17.37
CA SER A 156 13.28 -7.37 -15.98
C SER A 156 12.94 -6.11 -15.20
N HIS A 157 12.84 -4.94 -15.85
CA HIS A 157 12.42 -3.69 -15.21
C HIS A 157 10.94 -3.73 -14.84
N PHE A 158 10.10 -4.26 -15.74
CA PHE A 158 8.69 -4.51 -15.44
C PHE A 158 8.53 -5.49 -14.27
N GLY A 159 9.28 -6.59 -14.30
CA GLY A 159 9.31 -7.56 -13.21
C GLY A 159 9.78 -6.94 -11.87
N SER A 160 10.73 -6.00 -11.90
CA SER A 160 11.15 -5.27 -10.69
C SER A 160 9.99 -4.47 -10.06
N VAL A 161 9.18 -3.77 -10.87
CA VAL A 161 7.98 -3.07 -10.37
C VAL A 161 7.00 -4.06 -9.76
N ALA A 162 6.75 -5.17 -10.46
CA ALA A 162 5.83 -6.20 -10.01
C ALA A 162 6.25 -6.76 -8.64
N LYS A 163 7.53 -7.12 -8.46
CA LYS A 163 8.04 -7.61 -7.18
C LYS A 163 7.84 -6.62 -6.05
N HIS A 164 8.20 -5.36 -6.28
CA HIS A 164 8.13 -4.35 -5.23
C HIS A 164 6.67 -4.04 -4.87
N MET A 165 5.76 -3.96 -5.85
CA MET A 165 4.33 -3.79 -5.56
C MET A 165 3.77 -4.97 -4.77
N ILE A 166 4.08 -6.21 -5.16
CA ILE A 166 3.61 -7.41 -4.44
C ILE A 166 4.19 -7.42 -3.01
N ALA A 167 5.46 -7.09 -2.83
CA ALA A 167 6.07 -6.97 -1.50
C ALA A 167 5.33 -5.93 -0.65
N TRP A 168 5.04 -4.75 -1.20
CA TRP A 168 4.26 -3.71 -0.51
C TRP A 168 2.87 -4.21 -0.09
N GLU A 169 2.10 -4.76 -1.03
CA GLU A 169 0.74 -5.26 -0.78
C GLU A 169 0.70 -6.33 0.32
N ASN A 170 1.68 -7.24 0.33
CA ASN A 170 1.76 -8.29 1.35
C ASN A 170 2.19 -7.73 2.71
N VAL A 171 3.09 -6.74 2.75
CA VAL A 171 3.46 -6.03 4.00
C VAL A 171 2.25 -5.32 4.58
N ILE A 172 1.52 -4.54 3.77
CA ILE A 172 0.31 -3.84 4.22
C ILE A 172 -0.76 -4.83 4.67
N GLY A 173 -0.99 -5.89 3.90
CA GLY A 173 -1.93 -6.95 4.26
C GLY A 173 -1.60 -7.61 5.60
N ASN A 174 -0.31 -7.86 5.88
CA ASN A 174 0.13 -8.44 7.15
C ASN A 174 0.01 -7.45 8.33
N ILE A 175 0.28 -6.16 8.11
CA ILE A 175 0.11 -5.14 9.15
C ILE A 175 -1.37 -5.00 9.52
N LEU A 176 -2.25 -4.95 8.52
CA LEU A 176 -3.69 -4.79 8.72
C LEU A 176 -4.32 -6.02 9.40
N SER A 177 -3.83 -7.23 9.14
CA SER A 177 -4.33 -8.46 9.78
C SER A 177 -3.99 -8.51 11.28
N GLU A 178 -2.84 -7.97 11.68
CA GLU A 178 -2.41 -7.90 13.08
C GLU A 178 -2.82 -6.61 13.81
N ASN A 179 -3.48 -5.68 13.11
CA ASN A 179 -4.03 -4.45 13.68
C ASN A 179 -3.00 -3.52 14.37
N GLY A 180 -1.74 -3.55 13.92
CA GLY A 180 -0.66 -2.73 14.48
C GLY A 180 -0.21 -1.57 13.62
N GLN A 181 -1.13 -0.99 12.87
CA GLN A 181 -0.88 0.21 12.10
C GLN A 181 -0.90 1.48 12.96
N PHE A 182 0.04 2.38 12.67
CA PHE A 182 -0.11 3.79 13.01
C PHE A 182 -0.61 4.59 11.79
N SER A 183 -1.92 4.84 11.76
CA SER A 183 -2.66 5.70 10.85
C SER A 183 -3.06 4.96 9.59
N ILE A 184 -4.20 4.27 9.70
CA ILE A 184 -4.76 3.48 8.60
C ILE A 184 -4.97 4.34 7.34
N SER A 185 -5.39 5.60 7.48
CA SER A 185 -5.60 6.50 6.34
C SER A 185 -4.34 6.66 5.48
N HIS A 186 -3.17 6.84 6.10
CA HIS A 186 -1.91 6.96 5.36
C HIS A 186 -1.54 5.64 4.66
N ILE A 187 -1.73 4.51 5.33
CA ILE A 187 -1.48 3.18 4.75
C ILE A 187 -2.38 2.92 3.53
N LEU A 188 -3.68 3.19 3.63
CA LEU A 188 -4.59 2.96 2.49
C LEU A 188 -4.30 3.93 1.33
N GLU A 189 -3.91 5.17 1.64
CA GLU A 189 -3.51 6.14 0.62
C GLU A 189 -2.26 5.68 -0.13
N THR A 190 -1.26 5.14 0.58
CA THR A 190 -0.04 4.66 -0.08
C THR A 190 -0.29 3.54 -1.11
N GLU A 191 -1.24 2.64 -0.88
CA GLU A 191 -1.60 1.60 -1.86
C GLU A 191 -2.29 2.19 -3.10
N THR A 192 -3.13 3.22 -2.88
CA THR A 192 -3.80 3.96 -3.95
C THR A 192 -2.79 4.74 -4.79
N ASP A 193 -1.80 5.37 -4.17
CA ASP A 193 -0.73 6.11 -4.86
C ASP A 193 0.10 5.17 -5.76
N LEU A 194 0.55 4.03 -5.25
CA LEU A 194 1.34 3.07 -6.03
C LEU A 194 0.53 2.50 -7.21
N SER A 195 -0.71 2.10 -6.96
CA SER A 195 -1.62 1.58 -7.99
C SER A 195 -1.89 2.62 -9.08
N SER A 196 -2.10 3.87 -8.69
CA SER A 196 -2.30 5.00 -9.61
C SER A 196 -1.04 5.27 -10.44
N SER A 197 0.15 5.18 -9.85
CA SER A 197 1.41 5.31 -10.59
C SER A 197 1.56 4.24 -11.67
N ILE A 198 1.27 2.97 -11.35
CA ILE A 198 1.29 1.86 -12.32
C ILE A 198 0.27 2.11 -13.43
N HIS A 199 -0.96 2.49 -13.09
CA HIS A 199 -2.02 2.73 -14.08
C HIS A 199 -1.66 3.87 -15.04
N LEU A 200 -1.09 4.97 -14.52
CA LEU A 200 -0.64 6.10 -15.33
C LEU A 200 0.53 5.70 -16.24
N ALA A 201 1.51 4.96 -15.72
CA ALA A 201 2.64 4.48 -16.51
C ALA A 201 2.22 3.48 -17.60
N ALA A 202 1.23 2.62 -17.30
CA ALA A 202 0.64 1.68 -18.26
C ALA A 202 0.07 2.41 -19.49
N HIS A 203 -0.43 3.63 -19.30
CA HIS A 203 -0.97 4.48 -20.35
C HIS A 203 0.01 5.58 -20.80
N LEU A 204 1.31 5.38 -20.60
CA LEU A 204 2.40 6.26 -21.06
C LEU A 204 2.46 7.64 -20.38
N TYR A 205 1.71 7.87 -19.30
CA TYR A 205 1.71 9.11 -18.52
C TYR A 205 2.83 9.13 -17.48
N TYR A 206 4.09 8.90 -17.89
CA TYR A 206 5.22 8.75 -16.97
C TYR A 206 5.41 9.96 -16.04
N ARG A 207 5.26 11.20 -16.53
CA ARG A 207 5.34 12.39 -15.67
C ARG A 207 4.32 12.37 -14.53
N GLN A 208 3.07 12.02 -14.84
CA GLN A 208 2.01 11.93 -13.83
C GLN A 208 2.26 10.74 -12.89
N ALA A 209 2.76 9.62 -13.41
CA ALA A 209 3.16 8.49 -12.59
C ALA A 209 4.21 8.89 -11.54
N PHE A 210 5.21 9.72 -11.91
CA PHE A 210 6.17 10.30 -10.96
C PHE A 210 5.54 11.29 -9.97
N GLN A 211 4.59 12.11 -10.41
CA GLN A 211 3.88 13.05 -9.52
C GLN A 211 3.18 12.30 -8.38
N VAL A 212 2.55 11.16 -8.68
CA VAL A 212 1.88 10.34 -7.67
C VAL A 212 2.87 9.66 -6.72
N LEU A 213 4.02 9.17 -7.22
CA LEU A 213 5.06 8.59 -6.34
C LEU A 213 5.62 9.60 -5.32
N ARG A 214 5.51 10.89 -5.59
CA ARG A 214 5.84 11.92 -4.59
C ARG A 214 4.84 11.91 -3.44
N GLY A 215 3.54 11.80 -3.74
CA GLY A 215 2.47 11.66 -2.74
C GLY A 215 2.70 10.44 -1.86
N PHE A 216 3.06 9.30 -2.46
CA PHE A 216 3.43 8.08 -1.74
C PHE A 216 4.52 8.31 -0.68
N ILE A 217 5.58 9.05 -1.01
CA ILE A 217 6.65 9.40 -0.04
C ILE A 217 6.11 10.23 1.12
N GLU A 218 5.29 11.24 0.84
CA GLU A 218 4.69 12.07 1.88
C GLU A 218 3.81 11.20 2.81
N SER A 219 3.03 10.30 2.21
CA SER A 219 2.10 9.40 2.92
C SER A 219 2.81 8.39 3.83
N PHE A 220 3.98 7.84 3.46
CA PHE A 220 4.70 6.91 4.36
C PHE A 220 5.61 7.59 5.39
N VAL A 221 6.05 8.84 5.16
CA VAL A 221 6.91 9.57 6.12
C VAL A 221 6.09 10.20 7.25
N LEU A 222 4.90 10.73 6.95
CA LEU A 222 4.08 11.44 7.93
C LEU A 222 3.70 10.61 9.17
N PRO A 223 3.33 9.33 9.07
CA PRO A 223 3.07 8.48 10.23
C PRO A 223 4.21 8.48 11.25
N VAL A 224 5.47 8.45 10.80
CA VAL A 224 6.65 8.50 11.67
C VAL A 224 6.71 9.81 12.45
N HIS A 225 6.39 10.95 11.82
CA HIS A 225 6.31 12.26 12.50
C HIS A 225 5.23 12.24 13.58
N PHE A 226 4.05 11.74 13.20
CA PHE A 226 2.86 11.77 14.02
C PHE A 226 2.95 10.82 15.22
N CYS A 227 3.72 9.72 15.14
CA CYS A 227 3.98 8.84 16.27
C CYS A 227 4.57 9.57 17.48
N THR A 228 5.44 10.56 17.24
CA THR A 228 6.07 11.36 18.32
C THR A 228 5.38 12.71 18.54
N ASN A 229 4.43 13.09 17.68
CA ASN A 229 3.79 14.41 17.68
C ASN A 229 2.27 14.26 17.55
N ILE A 230 1.63 13.66 18.56
CA ILE A 230 0.20 13.32 18.52
C ILE A 230 -0.71 14.55 18.33
N ASP A 231 -0.31 15.72 18.83
CA ASP A 231 -1.06 16.97 18.65
C ASP A 231 -1.07 17.43 17.19
N ASP A 232 0.02 17.18 16.45
CA ASP A 232 0.06 17.45 15.02
C ASP A 232 -0.83 16.47 14.25
N LEU A 233 -0.92 15.21 14.68
CA LEU A 233 -1.89 14.27 14.11
C LEU A 233 -3.33 14.74 14.34
N ARG A 234 -3.65 15.25 15.55
CA ARG A 234 -4.97 15.81 15.85
C ARG A 234 -5.29 17.01 14.97
N LYS A 235 -4.34 17.93 14.79
CA LYS A 235 -4.48 19.08 13.86
C LYS A 235 -4.65 18.59 12.42
N TRP A 236 -3.91 17.57 12.00
CA TRP A 236 -4.01 17.02 10.65
C TRP A 236 -5.39 16.44 10.38
N LYS A 237 -5.93 15.63 11.31
CA LYS A 237 -7.31 15.11 11.23
C LYS A 237 -8.36 16.22 11.20
N ALA A 238 -8.10 17.34 11.89
CA ALA A 238 -8.96 18.52 11.89
C ALA A 238 -8.71 19.48 10.70
N ASN A 239 -7.96 19.07 9.67
CA ASN A 239 -7.59 19.89 8.51
C ASN A 239 -6.91 21.23 8.89
N SER A 240 -6.23 21.25 10.03
CA SER A 240 -5.61 22.43 10.64
C SER A 240 -4.09 22.28 10.78
N PHE A 241 -3.50 21.28 10.12
CA PHE A 241 -2.06 21.06 10.06
C PHE A 241 -1.54 21.31 8.66
N HIS A 242 -0.51 22.15 8.56
CA HIS A 242 0.22 22.34 7.31
C HIS A 242 1.49 21.49 7.35
N ILE A 243 1.59 20.53 6.44
CA ILE A 243 2.76 19.66 6.32
C ILE A 243 3.98 20.52 5.98
N PRO A 244 5.03 20.53 6.83
CA PRO A 244 6.26 21.26 6.52
C PRO A 244 6.92 20.70 5.26
N ALA A 245 7.79 21.50 4.62
CA ALA A 245 8.60 20.99 3.53
C ALA A 245 9.34 19.70 3.94
N LEU A 246 9.24 18.66 3.13
CA LEU A 246 9.85 17.36 3.45
C LEU A 246 11.38 17.47 3.57
N ARG A 247 11.98 18.27 2.67
CA ARG A 247 13.43 18.48 2.53
C ARG A 247 13.88 19.86 3.04
N GLY A 248 15.18 20.03 3.18
CA GLY A 248 15.84 21.27 3.57
C GLY A 248 16.33 21.25 5.02
N LYS A 249 17.16 22.24 5.41
CA LYS A 249 17.78 22.30 6.75
C LYS A 249 16.77 22.31 7.90
N SER A 250 15.59 22.89 7.66
CA SER A 250 14.47 22.94 8.60
C SER A 250 13.28 22.04 8.18
N GLY A 251 13.51 21.18 7.18
CA GLY A 251 12.49 20.26 6.66
C GLY A 251 12.20 19.10 7.60
N LEU A 252 11.13 18.37 7.30
CA LEU A 252 10.64 17.27 8.13
C LEU A 252 11.69 16.17 8.35
N LEU A 253 12.39 15.75 7.29
CA LEU A 253 13.43 14.71 7.38
C LEU A 253 14.58 15.13 8.29
N ALA A 254 15.06 16.37 8.18
CA ALA A 254 16.14 16.88 9.02
C ALA A 254 15.75 16.93 10.51
N LYS A 255 14.48 17.26 10.79
CA LYS A 255 13.94 17.23 12.16
C LYS A 255 13.89 15.80 12.70
N MET A 256 13.41 14.83 11.91
CA MET A 256 13.36 13.42 12.32
C MET A 256 14.74 12.82 12.58
N VAL A 257 15.75 13.22 11.81
CA VAL A 257 17.15 12.81 12.08
C VAL A 257 17.64 13.43 13.39
N THR A 258 17.36 14.72 13.60
CA THR A 258 17.77 15.44 14.82
C THR A 258 17.12 14.86 16.08
N SER A 259 15.87 14.41 16.01
CA SER A 259 15.17 13.75 17.12
C SER A 259 15.56 12.28 17.32
N GLY A 260 16.39 11.71 16.45
CA GLY A 260 16.78 10.29 16.49
C GLY A 260 15.69 9.33 16.01
N THR A 261 14.62 9.87 15.38
CA THR A 261 13.48 9.09 14.91
C THR A 261 13.77 8.37 13.60
N LEU A 262 14.58 8.96 12.73
CA LEU A 262 14.94 8.40 11.44
C LEU A 262 16.47 8.36 11.30
N PRO A 263 17.08 7.22 10.89
CA PRO A 263 18.50 7.18 10.59
C PRO A 263 18.88 8.15 9.47
N ALA A 264 20.00 8.85 9.62
CA ALA A 264 20.46 9.85 8.65
C ALA A 264 20.59 9.29 7.23
N ALA A 265 21.17 8.09 7.08
CA ALA A 265 21.34 7.45 5.77
C ALA A 265 19.99 7.20 5.06
N LEU A 266 18.97 6.74 5.80
CA LEU A 266 17.65 6.51 5.24
C LEU A 266 16.96 7.84 4.88
N ALA A 267 17.07 8.85 5.73
CA ALA A 267 16.57 10.19 5.47
C ALA A 267 17.20 10.82 4.21
N ASP A 268 18.50 10.61 4.01
CA ASP A 268 19.23 11.09 2.83
C ASP A 268 18.76 10.37 1.56
N SER A 269 18.54 9.05 1.60
CA SER A 269 17.96 8.30 0.47
C SER A 269 16.55 8.80 0.13
N VAL A 270 15.67 8.97 1.12
CA VAL A 270 14.32 9.51 0.90
C VAL A 270 14.38 10.93 0.33
N SER A 271 15.24 11.79 0.88
CA SER A 271 15.45 13.16 0.40
C SER A 271 15.95 13.19 -1.04
N SER A 272 16.86 12.30 -1.40
CA SER A 272 17.42 12.18 -2.75
C SER A 272 16.34 11.81 -3.76
N VAL A 273 15.60 10.72 -3.52
CA VAL A 273 14.55 10.25 -4.43
C VAL A 273 13.42 11.25 -4.53
N TYR A 274 12.97 11.83 -3.42
CA TYR A 274 12.00 12.92 -3.44
C TYR A 274 12.49 14.12 -4.25
N GLY A 275 13.79 14.45 -4.20
CA GLY A 275 14.38 15.48 -5.02
C GLY A 275 14.30 15.20 -6.53
N VAL A 276 14.55 13.94 -6.92
CA VAL A 276 14.37 13.48 -8.31
C VAL A 276 12.91 13.61 -8.74
N LEU A 277 11.97 13.11 -7.93
CA LEU A 277 10.53 13.20 -8.21
C LEU A 277 10.08 14.66 -8.35
N ASN A 278 10.51 15.54 -7.44
CA ASN A 278 10.21 16.96 -7.51
C ASN A 278 10.74 17.61 -8.80
N GLY A 279 11.86 17.11 -9.33
CA GLY A 279 12.38 17.47 -10.65
C GLY A 279 11.44 17.09 -11.81
N TYR A 280 10.71 15.97 -11.74
CA TYR A 280 9.71 15.64 -12.78
C TYR A 280 8.47 16.54 -12.74
N ILE A 281 8.20 17.18 -11.60
CA ILE A 281 7.08 18.09 -11.42
C ILE A 281 7.44 19.50 -11.89
N HIS A 282 8.58 20.01 -11.41
CA HIS A 282 9.00 21.40 -11.53
C HIS A 282 10.27 21.63 -12.36
N GLY A 283 10.85 20.57 -12.92
CA GLY A 283 12.11 20.61 -13.64
C GLY A 283 11.95 20.94 -15.13
N ALA A 284 12.99 20.58 -15.89
CA ALA A 284 13.15 20.96 -17.28
C ALA A 284 12.23 20.17 -18.23
N GLU A 285 12.18 20.61 -19.49
CA GLU A 285 11.32 20.04 -20.54
C GLU A 285 11.56 18.53 -20.77
N ASP A 286 12.75 18.03 -20.46
CA ASP A 286 13.13 16.61 -20.57
C ASP A 286 12.25 15.68 -19.71
N ALA A 287 11.71 16.19 -18.61
CA ALA A 287 10.75 15.49 -17.76
C ALA A 287 9.32 15.41 -18.36
N PHE A 288 9.01 16.17 -19.41
CA PHE A 288 7.67 16.19 -19.98
C PHE A 288 7.43 15.02 -20.93
N ASN A 289 6.22 14.46 -20.90
CA ASN A 289 5.81 13.44 -21.87
C ASN A 289 5.93 13.95 -23.32
N ASN A 290 5.70 15.25 -23.52
CA ASN A 290 5.78 15.93 -24.81
C ASN A 290 7.01 16.85 -24.96
N GLY A 291 8.09 16.58 -24.23
CA GLY A 291 9.31 17.37 -24.37
C GLY A 291 9.98 17.24 -25.75
N GLY A 292 10.80 18.23 -26.11
CA GLY A 292 11.60 18.23 -27.33
C GLY A 292 10.92 18.88 -28.54
N ILE A 293 9.76 19.54 -28.35
CA ILE A 293 9.04 20.19 -29.44
C ILE A 293 9.87 21.33 -30.02
N HIS A 294 10.47 22.15 -29.16
CA HIS A 294 11.26 23.31 -29.59
C HIS A 294 12.63 22.94 -30.16
N SER A 295 13.18 21.79 -29.78
CA SER A 295 14.48 21.29 -30.28
C SER A 295 14.35 20.34 -31.47
N GLY A 296 13.12 20.09 -31.95
CA GLY A 296 12.85 19.16 -33.05
C GLY A 296 13.11 17.70 -32.70
N ASN A 297 13.23 17.35 -31.42
CA ASN A 297 13.46 15.99 -30.91
C ASN A 297 12.18 15.33 -30.35
N TRP A 298 11.03 15.95 -30.56
CA TRP A 298 9.75 15.46 -30.05
C TRP A 298 9.42 14.09 -30.65
N SER A 299 9.21 13.10 -29.78
CA SER A 299 8.82 11.74 -30.19
C SER A 299 7.31 11.51 -30.21
N GLY A 300 6.51 12.48 -29.74
CA GLY A 300 5.08 12.31 -29.57
C GLY A 300 4.70 11.57 -28.29
N PHE A 301 3.40 11.31 -28.15
CA PHE A 301 2.86 10.49 -27.07
C PHE A 301 2.96 9.01 -27.45
N VAL A 302 4.17 8.45 -27.33
CA VAL A 302 4.52 7.07 -27.66
C VAL A 302 5.34 6.43 -26.55
N TYR A 303 5.45 5.10 -26.58
CA TYR A 303 6.31 4.37 -25.67
C TYR A 303 7.77 4.86 -25.78
N GLN A 304 8.38 5.10 -24.61
CA GLN A 304 9.72 5.64 -24.46
C GLN A 304 10.47 4.78 -23.44
N GLN A 305 11.31 3.86 -23.93
CA GLN A 305 12.03 2.91 -23.10
C GLN A 305 12.78 3.57 -21.95
N THR A 306 13.51 4.65 -22.21
CA THR A 306 14.27 5.37 -21.17
C THR A 306 13.39 5.96 -20.07
N LYS A 307 12.16 6.41 -20.39
CA LYS A 307 11.20 6.91 -19.39
C LYS A 307 10.57 5.77 -18.61
N PHE A 308 10.28 4.66 -19.28
CA PHE A 308 9.80 3.44 -18.66
C PHE A 308 10.81 2.90 -17.64
N GLU A 309 12.04 2.63 -18.05
CA GLU A 309 13.12 2.13 -17.19
C GLU A 309 13.40 3.08 -16.03
N ARG A 310 13.37 4.39 -16.28
CA ARG A 310 13.54 5.37 -15.21
C ARG A 310 12.39 5.35 -14.21
N TRP A 311 11.16 5.14 -14.67
CA TRP A 311 9.99 5.00 -13.80
C TRP A 311 10.05 3.73 -12.98
N THR A 312 10.40 2.59 -13.59
CA THR A 312 10.52 1.32 -12.88
C THR A 312 11.58 1.38 -11.78
N ASP A 313 12.76 1.95 -12.07
CA ASP A 313 13.84 2.10 -11.10
C ASP A 313 13.40 2.97 -9.90
N ILE A 314 12.76 4.10 -10.15
CA ILE A 314 12.28 5.00 -9.10
C ILE A 314 11.13 4.36 -8.32
N PHE A 315 10.20 3.66 -8.99
CA PHE A 315 9.10 2.96 -8.35
C PHE A 315 9.61 1.91 -7.36
N SER A 316 10.51 1.04 -7.80
CA SER A 316 11.12 0.02 -6.95
C SER A 316 11.86 0.65 -5.76
N GLU A 317 12.63 1.71 -6.01
CA GLU A 317 13.37 2.41 -4.97
C GLU A 317 12.45 3.09 -3.93
N VAL A 318 11.37 3.77 -4.34
CA VAL A 318 10.45 4.38 -3.36
C VAL A 318 9.76 3.34 -2.52
N VAL A 319 9.32 2.22 -3.10
CA VAL A 319 8.68 1.14 -2.34
C VAL A 319 9.65 0.54 -1.33
N ARG A 320 10.90 0.28 -1.76
CA ARG A 320 11.97 -0.19 -0.86
C ARG A 320 12.16 0.74 0.34
N LEU A 321 12.26 2.04 0.08
CA LEU A 321 12.40 3.05 1.14
C LEU A 321 11.16 3.10 2.03
N GLY A 322 9.97 3.02 1.45
CA GLY A 322 8.70 2.97 2.16
C GLY A 322 8.65 1.80 3.16
N ILE A 323 9.03 0.59 2.75
CA ILE A 323 9.03 -0.59 3.64
C ILE A 323 10.01 -0.39 4.81
N ASN A 324 11.19 0.17 4.55
CA ASN A 324 12.16 0.48 5.61
C ASN A 324 11.64 1.54 6.61
N VAL A 325 10.99 2.60 6.10
CA VAL A 325 10.38 3.63 6.97
C VAL A 325 9.18 3.07 7.74
N LEU A 326 8.40 2.19 7.12
CA LEU A 326 7.27 1.53 7.76
C LEU A 326 7.71 0.62 8.91
N LYS A 327 8.84 -0.10 8.77
CA LYS A 327 9.42 -0.86 9.88
C LYS A 327 9.71 0.04 11.09
N ILE A 328 10.35 1.18 10.85
CA ILE A 328 10.62 2.17 11.92
C ILE A 328 9.31 2.68 12.53
N ASN A 329 8.29 2.95 11.71
CA ASN A 329 6.98 3.36 12.19
C ASN A 329 6.35 2.32 13.13
N LEU A 330 6.38 1.04 12.76
CA LEU A 330 5.85 -0.06 13.57
C LEU A 330 6.62 -0.21 14.88
N ASP A 331 7.96 -0.18 14.84
CA ASP A 331 8.81 -0.29 16.03
C ASP A 331 8.53 0.87 17.02
N MET A 332 8.34 2.09 16.51
CA MET A 332 7.95 3.23 17.33
C MET A 332 6.54 3.09 17.89
N TRP A 333 5.62 2.55 17.10
CA TRP A 333 4.23 2.35 17.51
C TRP A 333 4.09 1.31 18.62
N ASP A 334 4.91 0.25 18.60
CA ASP A 334 5.01 -0.71 19.71
C ASP A 334 5.35 -0.01 21.03
N VAL A 335 6.39 0.82 21.01
CA VAL A 335 6.82 1.59 22.20
C VAL A 335 5.74 2.56 22.66
N ALA A 336 5.10 3.26 21.71
CA ALA A 336 4.04 4.22 21.99
C ALA A 336 2.82 3.52 22.63
N ARG A 337 2.37 2.37 22.09
CA ARG A 337 1.27 1.60 22.65
C ARG A 337 1.55 1.11 24.07
N ALA A 338 2.75 0.58 24.31
CA ALA A 338 3.16 0.15 25.64
C ALA A 338 3.10 1.28 26.68
N THR A 339 3.31 2.52 26.24
CA THR A 339 3.32 3.71 27.11
C THR A 339 1.95 4.37 27.27
N LEU A 340 1.15 4.41 26.19
CA LEU A 340 -0.11 5.16 26.12
C LEU A 340 -1.35 4.34 26.50
N GLY A 341 -1.21 3.02 26.64
CA GLY A 341 -2.30 2.11 26.97
C GLY A 341 -3.21 1.80 25.78
N VAL A 342 -4.47 1.47 26.06
CA VAL A 342 -5.45 1.10 25.03
C VAL A 342 -5.84 2.33 24.19
N LEU A 343 -5.65 2.22 22.88
CA LEU A 343 -5.98 3.25 21.91
C LEU A 343 -6.93 2.71 20.85
N CYS A 344 -7.74 3.58 20.25
CA CYS A 344 -8.46 3.20 19.05
C CYS A 344 -7.48 2.74 17.95
N ASN A 345 -7.67 1.54 17.41
CA ASN A 345 -6.84 1.00 16.33
C ASN A 345 -7.00 1.71 14.97
N VAL A 346 -8.05 2.53 14.82
CA VAL A 346 -8.33 3.30 13.61
C VAL A 346 -7.79 4.74 13.75
N CYS A 347 -8.25 5.47 14.77
CA CYS A 347 -7.94 6.88 14.94
C CYS A 347 -6.98 7.18 16.11
N HIS A 348 -6.54 6.18 16.87
CA HIS A 348 -5.62 6.32 18.01
C HIS A 348 -6.06 7.29 19.10
N SER A 349 -7.36 7.56 19.20
CA SER A 349 -7.92 8.30 20.33
C SER A 349 -7.92 7.45 21.60
N GLN A 350 -7.72 8.11 22.73
CA GLN A 350 -7.96 7.58 24.08
C GLN A 350 -9.42 7.78 24.53
N ASN A 351 -10.24 8.49 23.75
CA ASN A 351 -11.64 8.74 24.04
C ASN A 351 -12.48 7.49 23.71
N LEU A 352 -12.33 6.48 24.57
CA LEU A 352 -12.92 5.16 24.43
C LEU A 352 -14.04 4.97 25.45
N GLU A 353 -15.11 4.35 25.00
CA GLU A 353 -16.21 3.88 25.84
C GLU A 353 -16.12 2.37 25.96
N GLN A 354 -16.09 1.88 27.19
CA GLN A 354 -16.11 0.44 27.47
C GLN A 354 -17.56 -0.04 27.46
N ASN A 355 -17.89 -0.94 26.53
CA ASN A 355 -19.17 -1.62 26.55
C ASN A 355 -19.04 -2.86 27.44
N SER A 356 -19.96 -3.02 28.40
CA SER A 356 -20.00 -4.14 29.35
C SER A 356 -20.44 -5.47 28.72
N GLU A 357 -20.34 -5.64 27.39
CA GLU A 357 -20.44 -6.94 26.73
C GLU A 357 -19.18 -7.73 27.08
N ILE A 358 -19.18 -8.32 28.27
CA ILE A 358 -18.27 -9.42 28.58
C ILE A 358 -18.83 -10.62 27.84
N ILE A 359 -18.12 -11.09 26.81
CA ILE A 359 -18.37 -12.41 26.25
C ILE A 359 -18.12 -13.37 27.43
N ALA A 360 -19.19 -13.98 27.94
CA ALA A 360 -19.24 -14.63 29.23
C ALA A 360 -17.99 -15.52 29.47
N GLU A 361 -17.36 -15.36 30.64
CA GLU A 361 -16.16 -16.09 31.09
C GLU A 361 -14.87 -15.84 30.29
N THR A 362 -14.88 -14.95 29.30
CA THR A 362 -13.66 -14.53 28.61
C THR A 362 -13.22 -13.16 29.12
N ASN A 363 -11.92 -12.98 29.41
CA ASN A 363 -11.32 -11.72 29.86
C ASN A 363 -11.27 -10.67 28.72
N VAL A 364 -12.36 -10.52 27.96
CA VAL A 364 -12.46 -9.68 26.76
C VAL A 364 -13.33 -8.47 27.04
N ILE A 365 -12.82 -7.30 26.66
CA ILE A 365 -13.45 -6.00 26.79
C ILE A 365 -13.67 -5.44 25.40
N LYS A 366 -14.91 -5.05 25.10
CA LYS A 366 -15.25 -4.32 23.88
C LYS A 366 -15.16 -2.82 24.11
N TYR A 367 -14.38 -2.14 23.29
CA TYR A 367 -14.26 -0.69 23.27
C TYR A 367 -14.97 -0.11 22.05
N SER A 368 -15.64 1.03 22.25
CA SER A 368 -16.15 1.90 21.19
C SER A 368 -15.41 3.23 21.22
N CYS A 369 -14.85 3.66 20.09
CA CYS A 369 -14.19 4.95 19.98
C CYS A 369 -15.21 6.07 19.76
N ARG A 370 -15.21 7.09 20.62
CA ARG A 370 -16.13 8.24 20.50
C ARG A 370 -15.76 9.24 19.41
N GLU A 371 -14.56 9.14 18.84
CA GLU A 371 -14.13 10.03 17.75
C GLU A 371 -14.46 9.47 16.37
N CYS A 372 -14.23 8.17 16.13
CA CYS A 372 -14.44 7.56 14.82
C CYS A 372 -15.55 6.49 14.78
N ASN A 373 -16.21 6.24 15.92
CA ASN A 373 -17.27 5.23 16.07
C ASN A 373 -16.85 3.79 15.75
N SER A 374 -15.55 3.50 15.62
CA SER A 374 -15.06 2.14 15.46
C SER A 374 -15.19 1.37 16.78
N SER A 375 -15.32 0.04 16.68
CA SER A 375 -15.28 -0.84 17.83
C SER A 375 -14.22 -1.91 17.67
N PHE A 376 -13.62 -2.33 18.78
CA PHE A 376 -12.56 -3.33 18.82
C PHE A 376 -12.56 -4.04 20.18
N HIS A 377 -11.91 -5.19 20.25
CA HIS A 377 -11.83 -6.01 21.46
C HIS A 377 -10.40 -6.03 21.99
N CYS A 378 -10.26 -5.97 23.31
CA CYS A 378 -8.99 -6.17 23.99
C CYS A 378 -9.13 -7.16 25.14
N SER A 379 -8.03 -7.80 25.55
CA SER A 379 -7.98 -8.52 26.81
C SER A 379 -7.99 -7.55 28.00
N THR A 380 -8.25 -8.05 29.21
CA THR A 380 -8.06 -7.30 30.46
C THR A 380 -6.62 -6.82 30.67
N GLU A 381 -5.65 -7.44 30.00
CA GLU A 381 -4.24 -7.06 30.01
C GLU A 381 -3.90 -6.02 28.93
N GLY A 382 -4.87 -5.65 28.08
CA GLY A 382 -4.72 -4.64 27.03
C GLY A 382 -4.31 -5.19 25.66
N ASP A 383 -4.22 -6.51 25.48
CA ASP A 383 -3.89 -7.12 24.20
C ASP A 383 -5.06 -7.02 23.22
N TYR A 384 -4.83 -6.62 21.98
CA TYR A 384 -5.88 -6.59 20.95
C TYR A 384 -6.30 -8.00 20.52
N LEU A 385 -7.61 -8.20 20.37
CA LEU A 385 -8.22 -9.48 20.05
C LEU A 385 -9.12 -9.38 18.83
N THR A 386 -9.10 -10.41 18.00
CA THR A 386 -10.09 -10.63 16.96
C THR A 386 -11.15 -11.59 17.49
N VAL A 387 -12.42 -11.19 17.41
CA VAL A 387 -13.57 -12.04 17.76
C VAL A 387 -14.33 -12.34 16.49
N THR A 388 -14.38 -13.60 16.09
CA THR A 388 -15.14 -14.07 14.93
C THR A 388 -16.37 -14.81 15.43
N SER A 389 -17.55 -14.42 14.94
CA SER A 389 -18.81 -15.11 15.23
C SER A 389 -19.25 -15.94 14.03
N ILE A 390 -19.57 -17.21 14.25
CA ILE A 390 -20.18 -18.09 13.26
C ILE A 390 -21.59 -18.39 13.77
N GLU A 391 -22.59 -17.98 13.02
CA GLU A 391 -23.99 -18.31 13.31
C GLU A 391 -24.36 -19.56 12.50
N ILE A 392 -24.91 -20.56 13.19
CA ILE A 392 -25.44 -21.78 12.60
C ILE A 392 -26.93 -21.76 12.89
N ASP A 393 -27.72 -21.54 11.83
CA ASP A 393 -29.16 -21.76 11.84
C ASP A 393 -29.42 -23.27 11.82
N GLU A 394 -30.25 -23.76 12.74
CA GLU A 394 -30.70 -25.17 12.79
C GLU A 394 -31.62 -25.55 11.62
#